data_AF-A0A0C3J2N2-F1
#
_entry.id   AF-A0A0C3J2N2-F1
#
_cell.length_a   1.000
_cell.length_b   1.000
_cell.length_c   1.000
_cell.angle_alpha   90.00
_cell.angle_beta   90.00
_cell.angle_gamma   90.00
#
_symmetry.space_group_name_H-M   'P 1'
#
loop_
_entity.id
_entity.type
_entity.pdbx_description
1 polymer ?
#
loop_
_entity_poly.entity_id
_entity_poly.type
_entity_poly.pdbx_seq_one_letter_code
_entity_poly.pdbx_strand_id
1 'polypeptide(L)' 'MCANPLDDYFAFGGVSPGFRWDCTALWRGYVGLWEIQNDRLYLLELNATLEDGSAASLATVFPDFPE' A
#
# COMPACT_ATOMS: atom_id res chain seq x y z
N MET A 1 6.30 12.95 13.13
CA MET A 1 5.22 12.64 12.16
C MET A 1 5.43 11.20 11.76
N CYS A 2 4.44 10.33 11.93
CA CYS A 2 4.58 8.92 11.58
C CYS A 2 4.52 8.79 10.05
N ALA A 3 5.64 8.42 9.42
CA ALA A 3 5.66 8.12 7.99
C ALA A 3 5.19 6.68 7.77
N ASN A 4 4.40 6.44 6.73
CA ASN A 4 4.04 5.09 6.29
C ASN A 4 4.86 4.72 5.07
N PRO A 5 5.29 3.45 4.91
CA PRO A 5 6.16 3.07 3.81
C PRO A 5 5.62 3.39 2.42
N LEU A 6 4.30 3.28 2.20
CA LEU A 6 3.68 3.61 0.91
C LEU A 6 3.50 5.12 0.69
N ASP A 7 3.43 5.93 1.76
CA ASP A 7 3.25 7.38 1.62
C ASP A 7 4.44 8.00 0.88
N ASP A 8 5.66 7.57 1.23
CA ASP A 8 6.88 8.02 0.54
C ASP A 8 6.88 7.57 -0.93
N TYR A 9 6.45 6.32 -1.20
CA TYR A 9 6.33 5.82 -2.56
C TYR A 9 5.36 6.65 -3.41
N PHE A 10 4.18 6.98 -2.88
CA PHE A 10 3.21 7.83 -3.57
C PHE A 10 3.72 9.27 -3.76
N ALA A 11 4.42 9.82 -2.76
CA ALA A 11 5.03 11.14 -2.86
C ALA A 11 6.13 11.23 -3.93
N PHE A 12 6.85 10.13 -4.18
CA PHE A 12 7.89 10.05 -5.21
C PHE A 12 7.38 9.66 -6.62
N GLY A 13 6.06 9.61 -6.82
CA GLY A 13 5.43 9.39 -8.13
C GLY A 13 4.74 8.03 -8.31
N GLY A 14 4.64 7.22 -7.25
CA GLY A 14 3.80 6.04 -7.24
C GLY A 14 2.31 6.37 -7.35
N VAL A 15 1.52 5.47 -7.95
CA VAL A 15 0.06 5.65 -8.05
C VAL A 15 -0.58 5.31 -6.72
N SER A 16 -1.29 6.26 -6.11
CA SER A 16 -2.11 5.99 -4.93
C SER A 16 -3.48 5.44 -5.38
N PRO A 17 -3.83 4.19 -5.03
CA PRO A 17 -5.04 3.55 -5.53
C PRO A 17 -6.33 3.96 -4.78
N GLY A 18 -6.24 4.86 -3.80
CA GLY A 18 -7.40 5.27 -2.99
C GLY A 18 -7.87 4.16 -2.06
N PHE A 19 -7.09 3.87 -1.01
CA PHE A 19 -7.49 2.91 0.02
C PHE A 19 -8.66 3.46 0.84
N ARG A 20 -9.70 2.65 1.03
CA ARG A 20 -10.83 2.96 1.89
C ARG A 20 -10.42 2.91 3.36
N TRP A 21 -10.94 3.85 4.15
CA TRP A 21 -10.71 3.89 5.60
C TRP A 21 -11.95 3.40 6.35
N ASP A 22 -11.94 2.12 6.74
CA ASP A 22 -13.07 1.53 7.46
C ASP A 22 -13.07 1.86 8.97
N CYS A 23 -11.90 2.22 9.52
CA CYS A 23 -11.73 2.52 10.95
C CYS A 23 -10.59 3.51 11.17
N THR A 24 -10.76 4.44 12.11
CA THR A 24 -9.73 5.43 12.49
C THR A 24 -8.47 4.80 13.08
N ALA A 25 -8.59 3.58 13.65
CA ALA A 25 -7.44 2.82 14.12
C ALA A 25 -6.55 2.30 12.97
N LEU A 26 -7.12 2.13 11.77
CA LEU A 26 -6.40 1.75 10.54
C LEU A 26 -6.47 2.91 9.52
N TRP A 27 -6.02 4.08 9.94
CA TRP A 27 -6.02 5.30 9.13
C TRP A 27 -5.26 5.21 7.80
N ARG A 28 -4.38 4.20 7.66
CA ARG A 28 -3.66 3.92 6.41
C ARG A 28 -4.55 3.28 5.34
N GLY A 29 -5.65 2.65 5.74
CA GLY A 29 -6.55 1.92 4.84
C GLY A 29 -6.04 0.56 4.36
N TYR A 30 -4.85 0.12 4.80
CA TYR A 30 -4.28 -1.17 4.40
C TYR A 30 -3.48 -1.84 5.53
N VAL A 31 -3.38 -3.16 5.44
CA VAL A 31 -2.42 -4.00 6.18
C VAL A 31 -1.46 -4.59 5.15
N GLY A 32 -0.15 -4.54 5.42
CA GLY A 32 0.85 -5.10 4.52
C GLY A 32 1.84 -6.00 5.26
N LEU A 33 2.27 -7.08 4.60
CA LEU A 33 3.42 -7.88 5.02
C LEU A 33 4.67 -7.32 4.35
N TRP A 34 5.66 -6.95 5.15
CA TRP A 34 6.87 -6.30 4.68
C TRP A 34 8.10 -7.13 5.00
N GLU A 35 9.08 -7.08 4.11
CA GLU A 35 10.38 -7.71 4.31
C GLU A 35 11.50 -6.72 3.99
N ILE A 36 12.55 -6.75 4.80
CA ILE A 36 13.78 -6.00 4.53
C ILE A 36 14.81 -6.98 3.98
N GLN A 37 15.23 -6.78 2.73
CA GLN A 37 16.31 -7.52 2.11
C GLN A 37 17.30 -6.55 1.46
N ASN A 38 18.59 -6.74 1.69
CA ASN A 38 19.68 -5.97 1.07
C ASN A 38 19.45 -4.44 1.15
N ASP A 39 19.13 -3.94 2.34
CA ASP A 39 18.83 -2.53 2.64
C ASP A 39 17.63 -1.94 1.86
N ARG A 40 16.76 -2.81 1.33
CA ARG A 40 15.51 -2.42 0.64
C ARG A 40 14.30 -3.02 1.35
N LEU A 41 13.22 -2.24 1.37
CA LEU A 41 11.94 -2.65 1.92
C LEU A 41 11.04 -3.14 0.79
N TYR A 42 10.57 -4.38 0.91
CA TYR A 42 9.68 -5.05 -0.04
C TYR A 42 8.31 -5.25 0.59
N LEU A 43 7.24 -4.98 -0.17
CA LEU A 43 5.87 -5.32 0.17
C LEU A 43 5.56 -6.70 -0.42
N LEU A 44 5.41 -7.70 0.43
CA LEU A 44 5.16 -9.09 0.02
C LEU A 44 3.67 -9.39 -0.13
N GLU A 45 2.84 -8.83 0.76
CA GLU A 45 1.39 -9.02 0.72
C GLU A 45 0.69 -7.71 1.07
N LEU A 46 -0.46 -7.46 0.44
CA LEU A 46 -1.31 -6.30 0.69
C LEU A 46 -2.75 -6.75 0.91
N ASN A 47 -3.33 -6.35 2.03
CA ASN A 47 -4.74 -6.50 2.31
C ASN A 47 -5.37 -5.11 2.52
N ALA A 48 -6.19 -4.69 1.57
CA ALA A 48 -6.93 -3.44 1.64
C ALA A 48 -8.20 -3.52 0.79
N THR A 49 -9.13 -2.61 1.06
CA THR A 49 -10.30 -2.37 0.21
C THR A 49 -10.13 -0.99 -0.43
N LEU A 50 -10.40 -0.87 -1.72
CA LEU A 50 -10.40 0.40 -2.44
C LEU A 50 -11.71 1.16 -2.20
N GLU A 51 -11.72 2.46 -2.53
CA GLU A 51 -12.93 3.30 -2.39
C GLU A 51 -14.13 2.78 -3.20
N ASP A 52 -13.90 2.08 -4.31
CA ASP A 52 -14.95 1.46 -5.12
C ASP A 52 -15.50 0.13 -4.52
N GLY A 53 -14.94 -0.32 -3.39
CA GLY A 53 -15.32 -1.54 -2.70
C GLY A 53 -14.61 -2.80 -3.20
N SER A 54 -13.75 -2.71 -4.20
CA SER A 54 -12.93 -3.83 -4.67
C SER A 54 -11.75 -4.10 -3.73
N ALA A 55 -11.21 -5.32 -3.75
CA ALA A 55 -10.01 -5.65 -3.00
C ALA A 55 -8.78 -5.09 -3.71
N ALA A 56 -7.90 -4.42 -2.96
CA ALA A 56 -6.60 -4.00 -3.48
C ALA A 56 -5.67 -5.20 -3.62
N SER A 57 -4.75 -5.11 -4.57
CA SER A 57 -3.66 -6.08 -4.77
C SER A 57 -2.34 -5.37 -4.99
N LEU A 58 -1.22 -6.09 -5.01
CA LEU A 58 0.10 -5.50 -5.31
C LEU A 58 0.09 -4.76 -6.65
N ALA A 59 -0.60 -5.30 -7.66
CA ALA A 59 -0.73 -4.67 -8.98
C ALA A 59 -1.49 -3.33 -8.96
N THR A 60 -2.35 -3.09 -7.96
CA THR A 60 -3.03 -1.78 -7.81
C THR A 60 -2.07 -0.69 -7.30
N VAL A 61 -1.01 -1.08 -6.60
CA VAL A 61 0.03 -0.17 -6.06
C VAL A 61 1.22 -0.09 -7.03
N PHE A 62 1.59 -1.20 -7.64
CA PHE A 62 2.72 -1.36 -8.56
C PHE A 62 2.24 -1.88 -9.94
N PRO A 63 1.58 -1.03 -10.74
CA PRO A 63 0.97 -1.47 -12.01
C PRO A 63 1.99 -1.96 -13.04
N ASP A 64 3.24 -1.50 -12.98
CA ASP A 64 4.32 -1.93 -13.88
C ASP A 64 4.94 -3.29 -13.50
N PHE A 65 4.57 -3.83 -12.34
CA PHE A 65 5.08 -5.10 -11.81
C PHE A 65 3.92 -5.99 -11.34
N PRO A 66 3.05 -6.47 -12.27
CA PRO A 66 2.03 -7.46 -11.93
C PRO A 66 2.71 -8.79 -11.52
N GLU A 67 2.09 -9.50 -10.57
CA GLU A 67 2.55 -10.82 -10.09
C GLU A 67 2.76 -11.86 -11.21
#